data_AF-A0A923KSS6-F1
#
_entry.id   AF-A0A923KSS6-F1
#
_cell.length_a   1.000
_cell.length_b   1.000
_cell.length_c   1.000
_cell.angle_alpha   90.00
_cell.angle_beta   90.00
_cell.angle_gamma   90.00
#
_symmetry.space_group_name_H-M   'P 1'
#
loop_
_entity.id
_entity.type
_entity.pdbx_description
1 polymer ?
#
loop_
_entity_poly.entity_id
_entity_poly.type
_entity_poly.pdbx_seq_one_letter_code
_entity_poly.pdbx_strand_id
1 'polypeptide(L)'
;MEGVLEVSNETAAQIKGYIADYGCTLIELPPESWDTSVCIFMKSYWSVMIDLWTKEEGPSDLVLSAHVFEVENGYSIKIELVYVP
;
A
#
# COMPACT_ATOMS: atom_id res chain seq x y z
N MET A 1 11.24 -10.78 0.67
CA MET A 1 11.20 -9.63 1.59
C MET A 1 10.77 -10.17 2.93
N GLU A 2 11.60 -10.08 3.98
CA GLU A 2 11.13 -10.47 5.32
C GLU A 2 10.04 -9.49 5.76
N GLY A 3 8.99 -9.99 6.40
CA GLY A 3 7.90 -9.19 6.93
C GLY A 3 6.71 -8.97 6.00
N VAL A 4 6.80 -9.10 4.67
CA VAL A 4 5.60 -9.01 3.80
C VAL A 4 4.97 -10.40 3.65
N LEU A 5 3.69 -10.52 4.01
CA LEU A 5 2.94 -11.77 3.84
C LEU A 5 2.69 -12.04 2.35
N GLU A 6 2.57 -13.31 1.99
CA GLU A 6 2.27 -13.72 0.62
C GLU A 6 0.93 -13.12 0.17
N VAL A 7 0.94 -12.44 -0.97
CA VAL A 7 -0.26 -11.94 -1.63
C VAL A 7 -0.79 -13.03 -2.53
N SER A 8 -2.08 -13.35 -2.43
CA SER A 8 -2.69 -14.37 -3.28
C SER A 8 -2.55 -14.00 -4.76
N ASN A 9 -2.46 -14.99 -5.66
CA ASN A 9 -2.37 -14.73 -7.10
C ASN A 9 -3.57 -13.92 -7.63
N GLU A 10 -4.76 -14.12 -7.07
CA GLU A 10 -5.97 -13.38 -7.43
C GLU A 10 -5.83 -11.90 -7.05
N THR A 11 -5.47 -11.62 -5.79
CA THR A 11 -5.23 -10.27 -5.29
C THR A 11 -4.11 -9.57 -6.07
N ALA A 12 -3.00 -10.28 -6.34
CA ALA A 12 -1.88 -9.73 -7.10
C ALA A 12 -2.28 -9.40 -8.55
N ALA A 13 -3.09 -10.26 -9.19
CA ALA A 13 -3.60 -10.01 -10.54
C ALA A 13 -4.54 -8.79 -10.56
N GLN A 14 -5.42 -8.66 -9.56
CA GLN A 14 -6.32 -7.52 -9.44
C GLN A 14 -5.55 -6.21 -9.24
N ILE A 15 -4.61 -6.17 -8.29
CA ILE A 15 -3.74 -5.00 -8.04
C ILE A 15 -3.01 -4.60 -9.32
N LYS A 16 -2.42 -5.58 -10.02
CA LYS A 16 -1.72 -5.33 -11.28
C LYS A 16 -2.63 -4.77 -12.36
N GLY A 17 -3.86 -5.29 -12.46
CA GLY A 17 -4.89 -4.78 -13.37
C GLY A 17 -5.21 -3.32 -13.09
N TYR A 18 -5.50 -2.98 -11.83
CA TYR A 18 -5.84 -1.61 -11.44
C TYR A 18 -4.71 -0.62 -11.68
N ILE A 19 -3.46 -0.99 -11.37
CA ILE A 19 -2.31 -0.13 -11.66
C ILE A 19 -2.13 0.05 -13.17
N ALA A 20 -2.32 -1.01 -13.97
CA ALA A 20 -2.21 -0.93 -15.42
C ALA A 20 -3.32 -0.08 -16.04
N ASP A 21 -4.56 -0.22 -15.56
CA ASP A 21 -5.73 0.55 -16.01
C ASP A 21 -5.62 2.03 -15.63
N TYR A 22 -4.98 2.34 -14.49
CA TYR A 22 -4.67 3.71 -14.09
C TYR A 22 -3.69 4.39 -15.08
N GLY A 23 -2.81 3.62 -15.70
CA GLY A 23 -1.98 4.08 -16.83
C GLY A 23 -0.75 4.92 -16.46
N CYS A 24 -0.44 5.06 -15.18
CA CYS A 24 0.75 5.78 -14.69
C CYS A 24 1.81 4.83 -14.13
N THR A 25 3.03 5.33 -14.01
CA THR A 25 4.19 4.58 -13.52
C THR A 25 4.40 4.86 -12.03
N LEU A 26 4.19 3.87 -11.17
CA LEU A 26 4.52 4.00 -9.74
C LEU A 26 6.03 4.27 -9.55
N ILE A 27 6.34 5.17 -8.62
CA ILE A 27 7.71 5.48 -8.19
C ILE A 27 7.89 5.19 -6.70
N GLU A 28 9.13 5.27 -6.22
CA GLU A 28 9.42 5.21 -4.80
C GLU A 28 8.72 6.37 -4.06
N LEU A 29 8.17 6.06 -2.88
CA LEU A 29 7.45 7.02 -2.07
C LEU A 29 8.40 8.10 -1.54
N PRO A 30 8.21 9.38 -1.91
CA PRO A 30 9.01 10.46 -1.36
C PRO A 30 8.53 10.79 0.07
N PRO A 31 9.32 11.48 0.91
CA PRO A 31 8.94 11.77 2.31
C PRO A 31 7.58 12.47 2.47
N GLU A 32 7.16 13.26 1.51
CA GLU A 32 5.90 13.98 1.47
C GLU A 32 4.69 13.03 1.44
N SER A 33 4.85 11.77 1.02
CA SER A 33 3.76 10.79 1.03
C SER A 33 3.22 10.49 2.41
N TRP A 34 4.06 10.66 3.44
CA TRP A 34 3.68 10.39 4.82
C TRP A 34 2.84 11.51 5.44
N ASP A 35 2.81 12.70 4.83
CA ASP A 35 2.04 13.85 5.34
C ASP A 35 0.52 13.66 5.17
N THR A 36 0.11 12.85 4.19
CA THR A 36 -1.29 12.58 3.85
C THR A 36 -1.72 11.13 4.06
N SER A 37 -0.76 10.21 4.21
CA SER A 37 -1.02 8.81 4.56
C SER A 37 -1.71 8.68 5.92
N VAL A 38 -2.59 7.69 6.05
CA VAL A 38 -3.40 7.45 7.24
C VAL A 38 -3.00 6.15 7.92
N CYS A 39 -2.73 6.22 9.22
CA CYS A 39 -2.41 5.06 10.07
C CYS A 39 -3.36 5.03 11.26
N ILE A 40 -4.18 3.97 11.36
CA ILE A 40 -5.15 3.79 12.44
C ILE A 40 -4.82 2.51 13.18
N PHE A 41 -4.56 2.62 14.48
CA PHE A 41 -4.41 1.44 15.32
C PHE A 41 -5.79 0.79 15.55
N MET A 42 -6.00 -0.33 14.89
CA MET A 42 -7.08 -1.26 15.23
C MET A 42 -6.58 -2.10 16.40
N LYS A 43 -7.46 -2.45 17.33
CA LYS A 43 -7.21 -3.19 18.59
C LYS A 43 -5.93 -4.07 18.67
N SER A 44 -5.55 -4.78 17.60
CA SER A 44 -4.36 -5.64 17.52
C SER A 44 -3.45 -5.41 16.30
N TYR A 45 -3.71 -4.45 15.43
CA TYR A 45 -2.94 -4.20 14.20
C TYR A 45 -3.13 -2.76 13.70
N TRP A 46 -2.19 -2.24 12.93
CA TRP A 46 -2.38 -0.96 12.24
C TRP A 46 -3.08 -1.18 10.90
N SER A 47 -4.19 -0.50 10.68
CA SER A 47 -4.77 -0.32 9.34
C SER A 47 -4.11 0.91 8.73
N VAL A 48 -3.42 0.72 7.61
CA VAL A 48 -2.67 1.79 6.94
C VAL A 48 -3.22 2.01 5.53
N MET A 49 -3.35 3.26 5.15
CA MET A 49 -3.67 3.73 3.81
C MET A 49 -2.54 4.65 3.39
N ILE A 50 -1.74 4.19 2.45
CA ILE A 50 -0.54 4.89 1.99
C ILE A 50 -0.81 5.46 0.61
N ASP A 51 -0.71 6.78 0.49
CA ASP A 51 -0.85 7.46 -0.79
C ASP A 51 0.34 7.10 -1.69
N LEU A 52 0.04 6.66 -2.91
CA LEU A 52 1.05 6.27 -3.89
C LEU A 52 1.48 7.45 -4.74
N TRP A 53 2.71 7.38 -5.24
CA TRP A 53 3.28 8.39 -6.10
C TRP A 53 3.52 7.82 -7.50
N THR A 54 3.28 8.65 -8.50
CA THR A 54 3.54 8.34 -9.90
C THR A 54 4.58 9.27 -10.48
N LYS A 55 5.25 8.80 -11.53
CA LYS A 55 6.23 9.60 -12.27
C LYS A 55 5.57 10.76 -13.00
N GLU A 56 4.35 10.56 -13.47
CA GLU A 56 3.61 11.47 -14.34
C GLU A 56 2.94 12.61 -13.56
N GLU A 57 2.42 12.32 -12.37
CA GLU A 57 1.59 13.26 -11.59
C GLU A 57 2.26 13.70 -10.29
N GLY A 58 3.24 12.94 -9.80
CA GLY A 58 3.74 13.09 -8.44
C GLY A 58 2.74 12.46 -7.46
N PRO A 59 2.13 13.21 -6.54
CA PRO A 59 1.05 12.69 -5.69
C PRO A 59 -0.11 12.20 -6.57
N SER A 60 -0.49 10.93 -6.46
CA SER A 60 -1.65 10.39 -7.18
C SER A 60 -2.82 10.11 -6.24
N ASP A 61 -3.99 9.80 -6.81
CA ASP A 61 -5.18 9.38 -6.05
C ASP A 61 -5.20 7.88 -5.74
N LEU A 62 -4.12 7.16 -6.10
CA LEU A 62 -3.95 5.75 -5.79
C LEU A 62 -3.51 5.57 -4.34
N VAL A 63 -4.16 4.63 -3.66
CA VAL A 63 -3.89 4.29 -2.27
C VAL A 63 -3.55 2.81 -2.15
N LEU A 64 -2.47 2.49 -1.44
CA LEU A 64 -2.18 1.16 -0.94
C LEU A 64 -2.86 0.95 0.42
N SER A 65 -3.75 -0.03 0.51
CA SER A 65 -4.32 -0.48 1.77
C SER A 65 -3.60 -1.72 2.28
N ALA A 66 -3.17 -1.66 3.54
CA ALA A 66 -2.50 -2.77 4.19
C ALA A 66 -2.82 -2.86 5.68
N HIS A 67 -2.58 -4.05 6.24
CA HIS A 67 -2.56 -4.29 7.67
C HIS A 67 -1.13 -4.56 8.14
N VAL A 68 -0.70 -3.88 9.20
CA VAL A 68 0.61 -4.07 9.82
C VAL A 68 0.43 -4.66 11.22
N PHE A 69 0.98 -5.85 11.44
CA PHE A 69 0.93 -6.56 12.71
C PHE A 69 2.31 -6.52 13.37
N GLU A 70 2.34 -6.17 14.64
CA GLU A 70 3.54 -6.31 15.48
C GLU A 70 3.81 -7.80 15.73
N VAL A 71 5.04 -8.21 15.50
CA VAL A 71 5.55 -9.57 15.77
C VAL A 71 6.81 -9.47 16.63
N GLU A 72 7.25 -10.59 17.21
CA GLU A 72 8.36 -10.62 18.19
C GLU A 72 9.62 -9.84 17.74
N ASN A 73 9.95 -9.87 16.44
CA ASN A 73 11.11 -9.20 15.87
C ASN A 73 10.75 -8.22 14.73
N GLY A 74 9.73 -7.38 14.92
CA GLY A 74 9.41 -6.29 14.01
C GLY A 74 7.96 -6.30 13.56
N TYR A 75 7.74 -6.25 12.24
CA TYR A 75 6.40 -6.12 11.66
C TYR A 75 6.15 -7.16 10.58
N SER A 76 4.90 -7.63 10.51
CA SER A 76 4.36 -8.33 9.35
C SER A 76 3.31 -7.48 8.65
N ILE A 77 3.39 -7.41 7.32
CA ILE A 77 2.59 -6.53 6.48
C ILE A 77 1.75 -7.40 5.55
N LYS A 78 0.43 -7.29 5.66
CA LYS A 78 -0.53 -7.90 4.76
C LYS A 78 -1.05 -6.83 3.80
N ILE A 79 -0.73 -6.95 2.52
CA ILE A 79 -1.30 -6.09 1.48
C ILE A 79 -2.72 -6.56 1.20
N GLU A 80 -3.68 -5.64 1.27
CA GLU A 80 -5.08 -5.95 0.97
C GLU A 80 -5.40 -5.58 -0.48
N LEU A 81 -5.14 -4.34 -0.89
CA LEU A 81 -5.39 -3.86 -2.26
C LEU A 81 -4.69 -2.54 -2.57
N VAL A 82 -4.69 -2.17 -3.86
CA VAL A 82 -4.37 -0.82 -4.37
C VAL A 82 -5.59 -0.33 -5.13
N TYR A 83 -6.04 0.90 -4.90
CA TYR A 83 -7.27 1.45 -5.49
C TYR A 83 -7.30 2.97 -5.45
N VAL A 84 -8.27 3.57 -6.16
CA VAL A 84 -8.68 4.96 -5.98
C VAL A 84 -9.90 4.97 -5.04
N PRO A 85 -9.88 5.72 -3.92
CA PRO A 85 -10.94 5.71 -2.89
C PRO A 85 -12.23 6.45 -3.27
#